data_AF-A0A825GFY9-F1
#
_entry.id   AF-A0A825GFY9-F1
#
_cell.length_a   1.000
_cell.length_b   1.000
_cell.length_c   1.000
_cell.angle_alpha   90.00
_cell.angle_beta   90.00
_cell.angle_gamma   90.00
#
_symmetry.space_group_name_H-M   'P 1'
#
loop_
_entity.id
_entity.type
_entity.pdbx_description
1 polymer ?
#
loop_
_entity_poly.entity_id
_entity_poly.type
_entity_poly.pdbx_seq_one_letter_code
_entity_poly.pdbx_strand_id
1 'polypeptide(L)'
;MKGFSMKKIFALLALTSLLTSSVFAEDFLAKLTKGALSDTSPGVKELSLEEMKEVKGGYLVRFKFFKDRPNLISEVYAIVDFSEYELSNLNKGLCGAGEDKCQNPSRDRLFAWLQVSANSPADYRPVYKVKRQIKHSNLGQPYVLFTYGVAVYNVNNGQIYQYNSSPMLNNNRIIREITHQYKYAIEDAMGGWNPRLF
;
A
#
# COMPACT_ATOMS: atom_id res chain seq x y z
N MET A 1 -35.15 -41.72 34.95
CA MET A 1 -34.34 -40.47 34.79
C MET A 1 -34.43 -40.04 33.33
N LYS A 2 -35.04 -38.88 33.06
CA LYS A 2 -35.31 -38.38 31.70
C LYS A 2 -34.05 -37.79 31.06
N GLY A 3 -33.92 -38.04 29.76
CA GLY A 3 -32.73 -37.83 28.95
C GLY A 3 -32.25 -36.37 28.84
N PHE A 4 -30.93 -36.25 28.78
CA PHE A 4 -30.18 -35.03 28.55
C PHE A 4 -30.37 -34.58 27.09
N SER A 5 -31.00 -33.42 26.89
CA SER A 5 -31.31 -32.86 25.56
C SER A 5 -30.05 -32.26 24.92
N MET A 6 -29.47 -33.01 23.99
CA MET A 6 -28.32 -32.63 23.17
C MET A 6 -28.76 -31.71 22.01
N LYS A 7 -29.27 -30.52 22.31
CA LYS A 7 -29.57 -29.48 21.32
C LYS A 7 -29.17 -28.13 21.91
N LYS A 8 -28.18 -27.47 21.28
CA LYS A 8 -27.66 -26.09 21.51
C LYS A 8 -26.25 -25.94 22.12
N ILE A 9 -25.25 -26.75 21.74
CA ILE A 9 -23.83 -26.45 22.07
C ILE A 9 -22.89 -26.60 20.85
N PHE A 10 -23.32 -26.14 19.66
CA PHE A 10 -22.45 -26.14 18.46
C PHE A 10 -22.21 -24.75 17.84
N ALA A 11 -22.55 -23.67 18.55
CA ALA A 11 -22.46 -22.31 17.99
C ALA A 11 -21.32 -21.44 18.55
N LEU A 12 -20.34 -22.01 19.27
CA LEU A 12 -19.34 -21.21 20.00
C LEU A 12 -17.87 -21.53 19.70
N LEU A 13 -17.55 -22.19 18.58
CA LEU A 13 -16.15 -22.53 18.22
C LEU A 13 -15.70 -22.01 16.84
N ALA A 14 -16.49 -21.16 16.17
CA ALA A 14 -16.14 -20.62 14.85
C ALA A 14 -15.61 -19.18 14.88
N LEU A 15 -15.17 -18.67 16.03
CA LEU A 15 -14.72 -17.27 16.19
C LEU A 15 -13.31 -17.14 16.78
N THR A 16 -12.43 -18.10 16.51
CA THR A 16 -11.01 -18.03 16.87
C THR A 16 -10.05 -18.13 15.67
N SER A 17 -10.55 -18.10 14.43
CA SER A 17 -9.69 -18.21 13.23
C SER A 17 -9.30 -16.88 12.58
N LEU A 18 -9.77 -15.74 13.07
CA LEU A 18 -9.19 -14.45 12.67
C LEU A 18 -8.12 -14.10 13.67
N LEU A 19 -6.85 -14.35 13.34
CA LEU A 19 -5.65 -13.57 13.70
C LEU A 19 -4.38 -14.37 13.34
N THR A 20 -4.20 -14.71 12.06
CA THR A 20 -2.87 -15.09 11.53
C THR A 20 -2.71 -14.60 10.09
N SER A 21 -2.56 -13.28 9.90
CA SER A 21 -2.15 -12.69 8.62
C SER A 21 -0.83 -11.91 8.68
N SER A 22 -0.12 -11.90 9.82
CA SER A 22 1.14 -11.16 9.98
C SER A 22 2.30 -11.75 9.17
N VAL A 23 2.44 -13.07 9.11
CA VAL A 23 3.61 -13.74 8.50
C VAL A 23 3.76 -13.45 7.00
N PHE A 24 2.65 -13.24 6.28
CA PHE A 24 2.71 -12.93 4.84
C PHE A 24 2.83 -11.44 4.53
N ALA A 25 2.38 -10.57 5.44
CA ALA A 25 2.64 -9.14 5.32
C ALA A 25 4.15 -8.89 5.48
N GLU A 26 4.80 -9.60 6.40
CA GLU A 26 6.25 -9.57 6.61
C GLU A 26 7.02 -10.01 5.35
N ASP A 27 6.71 -11.17 4.76
CA ASP A 27 7.35 -11.65 3.51
C ASP A 27 7.08 -10.71 2.31
N PHE A 28 5.89 -10.11 2.25
CA PHE A 28 5.55 -9.14 1.20
C PHE A 28 6.28 -7.81 1.39
N LEU A 29 6.39 -7.31 2.62
CA LEU A 29 7.17 -6.10 2.94
C LEU A 29 8.67 -6.34 2.70
N ALA A 30 9.17 -7.53 3.03
CA ALA A 30 10.51 -7.95 2.67
C ALA A 30 10.67 -7.92 1.13
N LYS A 31 9.77 -8.50 0.35
CA LYS A 31 9.82 -8.44 -1.13
C LYS A 31 9.71 -7.02 -1.70
N LEU A 32 8.82 -6.18 -1.16
CA LEU A 32 8.71 -4.77 -1.53
C LEU A 32 10.02 -4.02 -1.34
N THR A 33 10.82 -4.45 -0.37
CA THR A 33 12.11 -3.85 -0.05
C THR A 33 13.28 -4.66 -0.61
N LYS A 34 13.03 -5.64 -1.50
CA LYS A 34 14.06 -6.54 -2.06
C LYS A 34 14.86 -7.31 -0.99
N GLY A 35 14.21 -7.68 0.11
CA GLY A 35 14.80 -8.29 1.29
C GLY A 35 15.49 -7.29 2.22
N ALA A 36 15.45 -5.98 1.93
CA ALA A 36 16.13 -4.95 2.72
C ALA A 36 15.44 -4.64 4.05
N LEU A 37 14.14 -4.94 4.24
CA LEU A 37 13.53 -5.01 5.57
C LEU A 37 13.84 -6.35 6.25
N SER A 38 15.12 -6.67 6.34
CA SER A 38 15.64 -7.49 7.41
C SER A 38 16.69 -6.64 8.08
N ASP A 39 16.56 -6.43 9.39
CA ASP A 39 17.45 -5.62 10.24
C ASP A 39 18.91 -6.14 10.28
N THR A 40 19.24 -7.10 9.41
CA THR A 40 20.52 -7.80 9.30
C THR A 40 21.17 -7.71 7.92
N SER A 41 20.56 -7.01 6.95
CA SER A 41 21.14 -6.87 5.60
C SER A 41 22.34 -5.90 5.60
N PRO A 42 23.49 -6.25 4.97
CA PRO A 42 24.63 -5.35 4.87
C PRO A 42 24.25 -4.02 4.18
N GLY A 43 24.36 -2.92 4.90
CA GLY A 43 24.05 -1.57 4.41
C GLY A 43 22.64 -1.06 4.73
N VAL A 44 21.80 -1.85 5.40
CA VAL A 44 20.52 -1.39 5.97
C VAL A 44 20.71 -1.16 7.46
N LYS A 45 20.41 0.07 7.91
CA LYS A 45 20.41 0.41 9.33
C LYS A 45 18.96 0.51 9.80
N GLU A 46 18.58 -0.35 10.74
CA GLU A 46 17.38 -0.14 11.54
C GLU A 46 17.57 1.13 12.36
N LEU A 47 16.70 2.11 12.16
CA LEU A 47 16.77 3.39 12.88
C LEU A 47 16.24 3.18 14.30
N SER A 48 16.96 3.68 15.30
CA SER A 48 16.41 3.74 16.67
C SER A 48 15.17 4.66 16.72
N LEU A 49 14.36 4.56 17.78
CA LEU A 49 13.21 5.46 17.98
C LEU A 49 13.60 6.95 17.94
N GLU A 50 14.81 7.27 18.35
CA GLU A 50 15.39 8.60 18.34
C GLU A 50 15.79 9.01 16.92
N GLU A 51 16.38 8.09 16.15
CA GLU A 51 16.78 8.34 14.76
C GLU A 51 15.57 8.44 13.83
N MET A 52 14.50 7.68 14.10
CA MET A 52 13.23 7.82 13.39
C MET A 52 12.61 9.21 13.59
N LYS A 53 12.79 9.83 14.77
CA LYS A 53 12.38 11.22 15.03
C LYS A 53 13.26 12.24 14.29
N GLU A 54 14.46 11.84 13.88
CA GLU A 54 15.38 12.68 13.12
C GLU A 54 15.20 12.58 11.60
N VAL A 55 14.39 11.64 11.08
CA VAL A 55 14.03 11.61 9.66
C VAL A 55 13.09 12.79 9.38
N LYS A 56 13.63 13.87 8.81
CA LYS A 56 12.94 15.15 8.66
C LYS A 56 12.43 15.41 7.24
N GLY A 57 12.03 14.39 6.48
CA GLY A 57 11.60 14.62 5.10
C GLY A 57 10.76 13.53 4.45
N GLY A 58 9.98 13.98 3.46
CA GLY A 58 9.16 13.14 2.60
C GLY A 58 7.78 12.81 3.17
N TYR A 59 6.85 12.53 2.26
CA TYR A 59 5.57 11.93 2.57
C TYR A 59 5.72 10.40 2.74
N LEU A 60 4.94 9.83 3.65
CA LEU A 60 4.96 8.41 4.00
C LEU A 60 4.07 7.61 3.05
N VAL A 61 4.43 6.33 2.84
CA VAL A 61 3.63 5.42 2.01
C VAL A 61 3.24 4.21 2.84
N ARG A 62 1.93 4.04 3.05
CA ARG A 62 1.36 2.84 3.69
C ARG A 62 0.77 1.93 2.64
N PHE A 63 0.88 0.63 2.84
CA PHE A 63 0.32 -0.34 1.90
C PHE A 63 -0.93 -1.02 2.47
N LYS A 64 -1.97 -1.16 1.65
CA LYS A 64 -3.09 -2.08 1.90
C LYS A 64 -3.13 -3.14 0.83
N PHE A 65 -3.37 -4.38 1.25
CA PHE A 65 -3.36 -5.56 0.39
C PHE A 65 -4.74 -6.19 0.35
N PHE A 66 -5.16 -6.60 -0.84
CA PHE A 66 -6.41 -7.30 -1.07
C PHE A 66 -6.12 -8.61 -1.78
N LYS A 67 -6.83 -9.64 -1.34
CA LYS A 67 -6.67 -11.01 -1.80
C LYS A 67 -7.99 -11.48 -2.40
N ASP A 68 -7.95 -11.95 -3.64
CA ASP A 68 -9.08 -12.66 -4.24
C ASP A 68 -9.07 -14.15 -3.84
N ARG A 69 -7.91 -14.67 -3.42
CA ARG A 69 -7.69 -16.06 -2.99
C ARG A 69 -6.70 -16.11 -1.82
N PRO A 70 -6.70 -17.17 -0.99
CA PRO A 70 -5.86 -17.25 0.21
C PRO A 70 -4.38 -16.89 0.00
N ASN A 71 -3.82 -17.26 -1.17
CA ASN A 71 -2.41 -17.13 -1.49
C ASN A 71 -2.11 -16.13 -2.62
N LEU A 72 -3.11 -15.42 -3.14
CA LEU A 72 -2.93 -14.49 -4.26
C LEU A 72 -3.36 -13.08 -3.88
N ILE A 73 -2.36 -12.21 -3.73
CA ILE A 73 -2.59 -10.77 -3.64
C ILE A 73 -2.99 -10.27 -5.02
N SER A 74 -4.23 -9.83 -5.13
CA SER A 74 -4.86 -9.37 -6.37
C SER A 74 -4.77 -7.86 -6.53
N GLU A 75 -4.80 -7.12 -5.43
CA GLU A 75 -4.66 -5.66 -5.45
C GLU A 75 -3.78 -5.15 -4.31
N VAL A 76 -2.98 -4.14 -4.61
CA VAL A 76 -2.14 -3.42 -3.66
C VAL A 76 -2.42 -1.93 -3.81
N TYR A 77 -2.60 -1.27 -2.68
CA TYR A 77 -2.84 0.17 -2.61
C TYR A 77 -1.71 0.82 -1.83
N ALA A 78 -0.92 1.65 -2.52
CA ALA A 78 0.07 2.53 -1.91
C ALA A 78 -0.61 3.86 -1.56
N ILE A 79 -0.85 4.06 -0.26
CA ILE A 79 -1.57 5.20 0.32
C ILE A 79 -0.54 6.23 0.78
N VAL A 80 -0.63 7.44 0.26
CA VAL A 80 0.32 8.53 0.55
C VAL A 80 -0.19 9.35 1.73
N ASP A 81 0.61 9.48 2.78
CA ASP A 81 0.31 10.28 3.97
C ASP A 81 1.40 11.32 4.24
N PHE A 82 1.07 12.35 5.00
CA PHE A 82 2.09 13.29 5.46
C PHE A 82 2.92 12.66 6.59
N SER A 83 4.21 12.96 6.62
CA SER A 83 5.00 12.78 7.84
C SER A 83 4.69 13.90 8.83
N GLU A 84 5.05 13.72 10.11
CA GLU A 84 4.88 14.76 11.13
C GLU A 84 5.62 16.06 10.77
N TYR A 85 6.80 15.92 10.14
CA TYR A 85 7.56 17.04 9.63
C TYR A 85 6.80 17.80 8.55
N GLU A 86 6.24 17.09 7.55
CA GLU A 86 5.46 17.67 6.46
C GLU A 86 4.24 18.42 7.02
N LEU A 87 3.49 17.80 7.94
CA LEU A 87 2.35 18.44 8.60
C LEU A 87 2.72 19.76 9.28
N SER A 88 3.84 19.77 10.00
CA SER A 88 4.34 20.95 10.71
C SER A 88 4.90 22.04 9.78
N ASN A 89 5.19 21.70 8.52
CA ASN A 89 5.84 22.59 7.54
C ASN A 89 5.06 22.73 6.23
N LEU A 90 3.76 22.39 6.20
CA LEU A 90 2.91 22.45 4.99
C LEU A 90 2.98 23.81 4.28
N ASN A 91 3.16 24.91 5.02
CA ASN A 91 3.31 26.25 4.45
C ASN A 91 4.54 26.42 3.53
N LYS A 92 5.55 25.55 3.70
CA LYS A 92 6.76 25.49 2.87
C LYS A 92 6.59 24.58 1.63
N GLY A 93 5.56 23.73 1.60
CA GLY A 93 5.33 22.74 0.54
C GLY A 93 5.70 21.32 1.00
N LEU A 94 5.80 20.39 0.05
CA LEU A 94 6.19 18.99 0.31
C LEU A 94 7.55 18.62 -0.26
N CYS A 95 8.27 17.75 0.42
CA CYS A 95 9.44 17.05 -0.08
C CYS A 95 9.10 15.77 -0.82
N GLY A 96 10.07 15.26 -1.59
CA GLY A 96 9.89 14.05 -2.38
C GLY A 96 9.81 12.78 -1.53
N ALA A 97 9.24 11.72 -2.09
CA ALA A 97 9.25 10.39 -1.46
C ALA A 97 10.69 9.90 -1.21
N GLY A 98 10.98 9.46 0.02
CA GLY A 98 12.26 8.84 0.37
C GLY A 98 13.42 9.81 0.62
N GLU A 99 13.17 11.10 0.77
CA GLU A 99 14.19 12.07 1.17
C GLU A 99 14.46 12.00 2.69
N ASP A 100 15.73 11.80 3.08
CA ASP A 100 16.19 11.76 4.47
C ASP A 100 16.19 13.16 5.13
N LYS A 101 16.35 14.21 4.32
CA LYS A 101 16.28 15.62 4.73
C LYS A 101 15.44 16.43 3.76
N CYS A 102 14.42 17.12 4.26
CA CYS A 102 13.63 18.04 3.45
C CYS A 102 14.35 19.39 3.26
N GLN A 103 15.30 19.43 2.32
CA GLN A 103 16.07 20.65 2.04
C GLN A 103 15.31 21.65 1.15
N ASN A 104 14.48 21.15 0.24
CA ASN A 104 13.79 21.97 -0.75
C ASN A 104 12.31 21.57 -0.91
N PRO A 105 11.45 21.93 0.06
CA PRO A 105 10.02 21.67 -0.03
C PRO A 105 9.41 22.42 -1.21
N SER A 106 8.50 21.74 -1.93
CA SER A 106 7.89 22.22 -3.17
C SER A 106 6.40 22.44 -2.97
N ARG A 107 5.94 23.67 -3.20
CA ARG A 107 4.50 23.98 -3.22
C ARG A 107 3.77 23.23 -4.33
N ASP A 108 4.42 23.00 -5.47
CA ASP A 108 3.83 22.23 -6.57
C ASP A 108 3.56 20.77 -6.16
N ARG A 109 4.42 20.17 -5.32
CA ARG A 109 4.16 18.85 -4.75
C ARG A 109 2.95 18.88 -3.82
N LEU A 110 2.83 19.91 -2.97
CA LEU A 110 1.65 20.08 -2.12
C LEU A 110 0.38 20.20 -2.94
N PHE A 111 0.36 21.04 -3.99
CA PHE A 111 -0.79 21.16 -4.87
C PHE A 111 -1.13 19.85 -5.59
N ALA A 112 -0.12 19.13 -6.09
CA ALA A 112 -0.33 17.83 -6.71
C ALA A 112 -0.90 16.80 -5.72
N TRP A 113 -0.46 16.82 -4.46
CA TRP A 113 -1.00 15.96 -3.41
C TRP A 113 -2.48 16.29 -3.14
N LEU A 114 -2.79 17.57 -2.96
CA LEU A 114 -4.16 18.05 -2.69
C LEU A 114 -5.12 17.73 -3.84
N GLN A 115 -4.63 17.84 -5.08
CA GLN A 115 -5.41 17.52 -6.27
C GLN A 115 -5.90 16.07 -6.27
N VAL A 116 -5.06 15.13 -5.83
CA VAL A 116 -5.46 13.73 -5.74
C VAL A 116 -6.30 13.49 -4.49
N SER A 117 -6.05 14.17 -3.37
CA SER A 117 -6.78 13.97 -2.13
C SER A 117 -8.16 14.67 -2.10
N ALA A 118 -8.82 14.83 -3.26
CA ALA A 118 -10.08 15.54 -3.40
C ALA A 118 -10.10 16.96 -2.76
N ASN A 119 -8.94 17.62 -2.64
CA ASN A 119 -8.72 18.87 -1.89
C ASN A 119 -9.17 18.83 -0.42
N SER A 120 -9.42 17.65 0.17
CA SER A 120 -9.63 17.49 1.62
C SER A 120 -8.52 16.63 2.22
N PRO A 121 -7.35 17.22 2.56
CA PRO A 121 -6.24 16.52 3.20
C PRO A 121 -6.60 15.99 4.60
N ALA A 122 -7.66 16.49 5.24
CA ALA A 122 -8.13 15.94 6.50
C ALA A 122 -8.78 14.57 6.28
N ASP A 123 -9.61 14.43 5.24
CA ASP A 123 -10.46 13.26 5.03
C ASP A 123 -9.87 12.23 4.07
N TYR A 124 -9.07 12.66 3.10
CA TYR A 124 -8.63 11.80 2.00
C TYR A 124 -7.10 11.75 1.88
N ARG A 125 -6.61 10.60 1.41
CA ARG A 125 -5.21 10.36 1.07
C ARG A 125 -5.10 9.89 -0.38
N PRO A 126 -4.13 10.39 -1.16
CA PRO A 126 -3.83 9.87 -2.50
C PRO A 126 -3.50 8.38 -2.46
N VAL A 127 -3.96 7.63 -3.46
CA VAL A 127 -3.68 6.20 -3.57
C VAL A 127 -3.22 5.85 -4.98
N TYR A 128 -2.08 5.17 -5.07
CA TYR A 128 -1.69 4.44 -6.27
C TYR A 128 -2.14 2.98 -6.15
N LYS A 129 -2.91 2.51 -7.12
CA LYS A 129 -3.45 1.15 -7.19
C LYS A 129 -2.64 0.32 -8.17
N VAL A 130 -2.25 -0.88 -7.75
CA VAL A 130 -1.76 -1.94 -8.63
C VAL A 130 -2.69 -3.14 -8.50
N LYS A 131 -3.18 -3.64 -9.63
CA LYS A 131 -4.00 -4.85 -9.69
C LYS A 131 -3.31 -5.87 -10.58
N ARG A 132 -3.25 -7.12 -10.11
CA ARG A 132 -2.69 -8.26 -10.82
C ARG A 132 -3.80 -9.23 -11.16
N GLN A 133 -3.85 -9.65 -12.42
CA GLN A 133 -4.84 -10.61 -12.90
C GLN A 133 -4.15 -11.71 -13.70
N ILE A 134 -4.62 -12.95 -13.56
CA ILE A 134 -4.26 -14.05 -14.46
C ILE A 134 -5.37 -14.17 -15.48
N LYS A 135 -5.04 -13.91 -16.75
CA LYS A 135 -5.94 -14.03 -17.89
C LYS A 135 -5.52 -15.20 -18.77
N HIS A 136 -6.40 -15.64 -19.66
CA HIS A 136 -6.12 -16.70 -20.62
C HIS A 136 -6.19 -16.12 -22.02
N SER A 137 -5.22 -16.46 -22.87
CA SER A 137 -5.26 -16.13 -24.29
C SER A 137 -6.32 -16.98 -25.00
N ASN A 138 -6.61 -16.66 -26.26
CA ASN A 138 -7.52 -17.43 -27.10
C ASN A 138 -7.06 -18.90 -27.28
N LEU A 139 -5.79 -19.20 -27.03
CA LEU A 139 -5.20 -20.54 -27.08
C LEU A 139 -5.20 -21.24 -25.71
N GLY A 140 -5.85 -20.66 -24.69
CA GLY A 140 -5.92 -21.21 -23.33
C GLY A 140 -4.62 -21.04 -22.52
N GLN A 141 -3.59 -20.40 -23.08
CA GLN A 141 -2.35 -20.15 -22.35
C GLN A 141 -2.54 -19.02 -21.33
N PRO A 142 -2.24 -19.23 -20.03
CA PRO A 142 -2.40 -18.22 -19.00
C PRO A 142 -1.28 -17.18 -19.07
N TYR A 143 -1.61 -15.91 -18.82
CA TYR A 143 -0.67 -14.79 -18.75
C TYR A 143 -1.07 -13.81 -17.64
N VAL A 144 -0.08 -13.08 -17.12
CA VAL A 144 -0.30 -12.05 -16.10
C VAL A 144 -0.59 -10.71 -16.77
N LEU A 145 -1.62 -10.02 -16.30
CA LEU A 145 -1.92 -8.64 -16.64
C LEU A 145 -1.88 -7.79 -15.38
N PHE A 146 -1.00 -6.79 -15.36
CA PHE A 146 -1.05 -5.71 -14.39
C PHE A 146 -1.87 -4.54 -14.92
N THR A 147 -2.73 -4.00 -14.06
CA THR A 147 -3.43 -2.74 -14.30
C THR A 147 -3.16 -1.76 -13.18
N TYR A 148 -3.10 -0.48 -13.52
CA TYR A 148 -2.73 0.59 -12.62
C TYR A 148 -3.85 1.62 -12.55
N GLY A 149 -4.00 2.25 -11.39
CA GLY A 149 -5.03 3.25 -11.20
C GLY A 149 -4.67 4.25 -10.10
N VAL A 150 -5.51 5.28 -10.00
CA VAL A 150 -5.47 6.24 -8.91
C VAL A 150 -6.75 6.12 -8.12
N ALA A 151 -6.67 6.29 -6.81
CA ALA A 151 -7.82 6.28 -5.93
C ALA A 151 -7.61 7.29 -4.78
N VAL A 152 -8.62 7.43 -3.94
CA VAL A 152 -8.52 8.10 -2.65
C VAL A 152 -8.89 7.15 -1.53
N TYR A 153 -8.14 7.22 -0.46
CA TYR A 153 -8.41 6.54 0.79
C TYR A 153 -9.07 7.51 1.75
N ASN A 154 -10.26 7.18 2.25
CA ASN A 154 -10.94 7.96 3.28
C ASN A 154 -10.43 7.52 4.66
N VAL A 155 -9.86 8.46 5.41
CA VAL A 155 -9.26 8.16 6.72
C VAL A 155 -10.29 7.87 7.80
N ASN A 156 -11.52 8.40 7.66
CA ASN A 156 -12.57 8.31 8.67
C ASN A 156 -13.22 6.91 8.69
N ASN A 157 -13.43 6.31 7.51
CA ASN A 157 -14.11 5.01 7.38
C ASN A 157 -13.24 3.89 6.79
N GLY A 158 -12.01 4.21 6.38
CA GLY A 158 -11.07 3.24 5.81
C GLY A 158 -11.41 2.76 4.40
N GLN A 159 -12.38 3.38 3.71
CA GLN A 159 -12.80 3.02 2.36
C GLN A 159 -11.88 3.60 1.28
N ILE A 160 -11.84 2.94 0.12
CA ILE A 160 -11.08 3.39 -1.05
C ILE A 160 -12.07 3.68 -2.19
N TYR A 161 -12.05 4.91 -2.71
CA TYR A 161 -12.86 5.34 -3.85
C TYR A 161 -11.96 5.52 -5.07
N GLN A 162 -12.31 4.87 -6.19
CA GLN A 162 -11.49 4.87 -7.39
C GLN A 162 -11.60 6.19 -8.17
N TYR A 163 -10.48 6.72 -8.63
CA TYR A 163 -10.44 7.68 -9.73
C TYR A 163 -10.10 6.94 -11.02
N ASN A 164 -11.09 6.79 -11.90
CA ASN A 164 -10.85 6.29 -13.25
C ASN A 164 -10.33 7.42 -14.15
N SER A 165 -9.12 7.93 -13.90
CA SER A 165 -8.53 8.94 -14.79
C SER A 165 -7.06 8.65 -15.10
N SER A 166 -6.82 8.12 -16.31
CA SER A 166 -5.49 8.02 -16.92
C SER A 166 -4.69 9.34 -16.84
N PRO A 167 -5.30 10.55 -16.94
CA PRO A 167 -4.59 11.80 -16.71
C PRO A 167 -3.95 11.91 -15.33
N MET A 168 -4.63 11.49 -14.26
CA MET A 168 -4.08 11.59 -12.91
C MET A 168 -2.91 10.61 -12.74
N LEU A 169 -3.05 9.39 -13.26
CA LEU A 169 -1.97 8.40 -13.23
C LEU A 169 -0.70 8.89 -13.95
N ASN A 170 -0.88 9.52 -15.11
CA ASN A 170 0.24 9.88 -15.99
C ASN A 170 0.84 11.26 -15.73
N ASN A 171 0.07 12.20 -15.17
CA ASN A 171 0.47 13.60 -15.07
C ASN A 171 0.60 14.10 -13.63
N ASN A 172 -0.06 13.48 -12.64
CA ASN A 172 0.05 13.94 -11.26
C ASN A 172 1.44 13.61 -10.68
N ARG A 173 2.13 14.63 -10.17
CA ARG A 173 3.50 14.50 -9.68
C ARG A 173 3.63 13.47 -8.56
N ILE A 174 2.74 13.48 -7.56
CA ILE A 174 2.80 12.56 -6.41
C ILE A 174 2.60 11.12 -6.88
N ILE A 175 1.61 10.88 -7.74
CA ILE A 175 1.36 9.53 -8.28
C ILE A 175 2.54 9.02 -9.11
N ARG A 176 3.18 9.89 -9.90
CA ARG A 176 4.37 9.52 -10.67
C ARG A 176 5.56 9.20 -9.77
N GLU A 177 5.80 10.01 -8.74
CA GLU A 177 6.86 9.77 -7.76
C GLU A 177 6.65 8.41 -7.06
N ILE A 178 5.42 8.09 -6.64
CA ILE A 178 5.08 6.77 -6.07
C ILE A 178 5.26 5.64 -7.08
N THR A 179 4.80 5.84 -8.31
CA THR A 179 4.90 4.83 -9.38
C THR A 179 6.36 4.50 -9.66
N HIS A 180 7.21 5.51 -9.79
CA HIS A 180 8.64 5.35 -10.05
C HIS A 180 9.33 4.57 -8.92
N GLN A 181 8.98 4.86 -7.67
CA GLN A 181 9.60 4.22 -6.50
C GLN A 181 9.11 2.78 -6.28
N TYR A 182 7.81 2.53 -6.39
CA TYR A 182 7.22 1.30 -5.85
C TYR A 182 6.65 0.34 -6.90
N LYS A 183 6.49 0.72 -8.18
CA LYS A 183 5.83 -0.13 -9.18
C LYS A 183 6.47 -1.52 -9.27
N TYR A 184 7.78 -1.59 -9.51
CA TYR A 184 8.47 -2.88 -9.70
C TYR A 184 8.48 -3.72 -8.43
N ALA A 185 8.68 -3.07 -7.27
CA ALA A 185 8.62 -3.73 -5.98
C ALA A 185 7.24 -4.37 -5.73
N ILE A 186 6.16 -3.62 -5.99
CA ILE A 186 4.79 -4.12 -5.83
C ILE A 186 4.52 -5.28 -6.80
N GLU A 187 4.91 -5.14 -8.07
CA GLU A 187 4.72 -6.19 -9.07
C GLU A 187 5.42 -7.50 -8.66
N ASP A 188 6.68 -7.40 -8.23
CA ASP A 188 7.47 -8.54 -7.77
C ASP A 188 6.86 -9.20 -6.53
N ALA A 189 6.50 -8.39 -5.53
CA ALA A 189 5.89 -8.86 -4.29
C ALA A 189 4.53 -9.56 -4.53
N MET A 190 3.79 -9.16 -5.59
CA MET A 190 2.56 -9.83 -6.03
C MET A 190 2.80 -11.13 -6.83
N GLY A 191 4.03 -11.63 -6.89
CA GLY A 191 4.41 -12.83 -7.65
C GLY A 191 4.85 -12.56 -9.09
N GLY A 192 5.11 -11.29 -9.43
CA GLY A 192 5.60 -10.87 -10.73
C GLY A 192 4.77 -11.39 -11.90
N TRP A 193 5.46 -11.71 -12.99
CA TRP A 193 4.85 -12.13 -14.26
C TRP A 193 4.62 -13.64 -14.37
N ASN A 194 4.74 -14.40 -13.28
CA ASN A 194 4.52 -15.85 -13.30
C ASN A 194 3.01 -16.19 -13.25
N PRO A 195 2.42 -16.70 -14.35
CA PRO A 195 0.99 -17.00 -14.40
C PRO A 195 0.59 -18.26 -13.61
N ARG A 196 1.55 -18.99 -13.03
CA ARG A 196 1.32 -20.25 -12.30
C ARG A 196 1.24 -20.06 -10.78
N LEU A 197 1.35 -18.84 -10.27
CA LEU A 197 1.14 -18.52 -8.86
C LEU A 197 -0.36 -18.31 -8.60
N PHE A 198 -0.95 -19.14 -7.73
CA PHE A 198 -2.39 -19.19 -7.43
C PHE A 198 -2.69 -18.97 -5.94
#